data_AF-A0A3D3BQL5-F1
#
_entry.id   AF-A0A3D3BQL5-F1
#
_cell.length_a   1.000
_cell.length_b   1.000
_cell.length_c   1.000
_cell.angle_alpha   90.00
_cell.angle_beta   90.00
_cell.angle_gamma   90.00
#
_symmetry.space_group_name_H-M   'P 1'
#
loop_
_entity.id
_entity.type
_entity.pdbx_description
1 polymer ?
#
loop_
_entity_poly.entity_id
_entity_poly.type
_entity_poly.pdbx_seq_one_letter_code
_entity_poly.pdbx_strand_id
1 'polypeptide(L)' 'VSHQLPIWIARLDAEGRRLWHDPRSRQCNLASLTSLAFHGDRLMSISYTEPARDLLPGASPIAGA' A
#
# COMPACT_ATOMS: atom_id res chain seq x y z
N VAL A 1 -4.47 2.97 -9.16
CA VAL A 1 -3.72 3.90 -8.28
C VAL A 1 -4.71 4.59 -7.36
N SER A 2 -4.40 4.72 -6.08
CA SER A 2 -5.26 5.40 -5.10
C SER A 2 -4.40 6.06 -4.02
N HIS A 3 -5.01 6.75 -3.06
CA HIS A 3 -4.32 7.39 -1.94
C HIS A 3 -3.99 6.40 -0.82
N GLN A 4 -3.14 6.84 0.11
CA GLN A 4 -2.61 5.99 1.18
C GLN A 4 -3.71 5.29 2.01
N LEU A 5 -4.73 6.02 2.45
CA LEU A 5 -5.76 5.45 3.33
C LEU A 5 -6.60 4.36 2.62
N PRO A 6 -7.17 4.59 1.42
CA PRO A 6 -7.88 3.54 0.70
C PRO A 6 -7.02 2.29 0.43
N ILE A 7 -5.76 2.46 -0.01
CA ILE A 7 -4.85 1.33 -0.26
C ILE A 7 -4.64 0.53 1.03
N TRP A 8 -4.35 1.22 2.14
CA TRP A 8 -4.07 0.56 3.39
C TRP A 8 -5.29 -0.16 3.99
N ILE A 9 -6.48 0.43 3.90
CA ILE A 9 -7.72 -0.21 4.35
C ILE A 9 -7.99 -1.49 3.55
N ALA A 10 -7.85 -1.44 2.22
CA ALA A 10 -8.02 -2.62 1.38
C ALA A 10 -7.03 -3.75 1.74
N ARG A 11 -5.77 -3.40 2.04
CA ARG A 11 -4.79 -4.38 2.52
C ARG A 11 -5.16 -4.96 3.89
N LEU A 12 -5.55 -4.12 4.85
CA LEU A 12 -5.94 -4.58 6.19
C LEU A 12 -7.12 -5.56 6.12
N ASP A 13 -8.12 -5.24 5.29
CA ASP A 13 -9.26 -6.12 5.03
C ASP A 13 -8.81 -7.46 4.42
N ALA A 14 -7.97 -7.42 3.39
CA ALA A 14 -7.40 -8.61 2.76
C ALA A 14 -6.53 -9.47 3.71
N GLU A 15 -5.85 -8.84 4.68
CA GLU A 15 -5.08 -9.50 5.74
C GLU A 15 -5.95 -9.97 6.93
N GLY A 16 -7.25 -9.67 6.95
CA GLY A 16 -8.14 -9.99 8.07
C GLY A 16 -7.84 -9.19 9.35
N ARG A 17 -7.23 -8.01 9.22
CA ARG A 17 -6.81 -7.14 10.33
C ARG A 17 -7.85 -6.07 10.64
N ARG A 18 -7.78 -5.52 11.85
CA ARG A 18 -8.63 -4.40 12.26
C ARG A 18 -8.38 -3.18 11.37
N LEU A 19 -9.47 -2.51 10.96
CA LEU A 19 -9.42 -1.34 10.08
C LEU A 19 -8.94 -0.07 10.79
N TRP A 20 -9.20 0.07 12.09
CA TRP A 20 -8.57 1.13 12.89
C TRP A 20 -7.10 0.75 13.16
N HIS A 21 -6.19 1.69 12.92
CA HIS A 21 -4.76 1.47 12.95
C HIS A 21 -4.03 2.77 13.29
N ASP A 22 -2.76 2.65 13.68
CA ASP A 22 -1.86 3.81 13.73
C ASP A 22 -1.51 4.23 12.29
N PRO A 23 -1.83 5.46 11.84
CA PRO A 23 -1.49 5.94 10.50
C PRO A 23 -0.01 5.86 10.14
N ARG A 24 0.90 5.83 11.12
CA ARG A 24 2.37 5.75 10.91
C ARG A 24 2.84 4.36 10.51
N SER A 25 2.00 3.33 10.69
CA SER A 25 2.32 1.95 10.36
C SER A 25 2.05 1.58 8.89
N ARG A 26 1.54 2.52 8.09
CA ARG A 26 1.14 2.27 6.70
C ARG A 26 2.34 2.03 5.80
N GLN A 27 2.24 1.01 4.96
CA GLN A 27 3.16 0.78 3.84
C GLN A 27 2.52 1.35 2.55
N CYS A 28 2.66 2.67 2.37
CA CYS A 28 2.04 3.41 1.25
C CYS A 28 2.91 4.58 0.77
N ASN A 29 4.23 4.39 0.67
CA ASN A 29 5.12 5.40 0.07
C ASN A 29 4.74 5.71 -1.38
N LEU A 30 5.13 6.89 -1.86
CA LEU A 30 4.89 7.32 -3.24
C LEU A 30 5.43 6.28 -4.22
N ALA A 31 4.65 5.97 -5.26
CA ALA A 31 4.98 4.98 -6.28
C ALA A 31 5.33 3.57 -5.73
N SER A 32 4.81 3.21 -4.54
CA SER A 32 4.89 1.84 -4.02
C SER A 32 3.76 0.95 -4.57
N LEU A 33 3.97 -0.36 -4.48
CA LEU A 33 3.00 -1.37 -4.92
C LEU A 33 2.64 -2.27 -3.74
N THR A 34 1.33 -2.45 -3.52
CA THR A 34 0.80 -3.56 -2.71
C THR A 34 0.16 -4.55 -3.68
N SER A 35 0.74 -5.72 -3.83
CA SER A 35 0.27 -6.75 -4.76
C SER A 35 -0.51 -7.81 -4.01
N LEU A 36 -1.74 -8.09 -4.46
CA LEU A 36 -2.58 -9.19 -3.97
C LEU A 36 -2.59 -10.27 -5.06
N ALA A 37 -2.00 -11.42 -4.78
CA ALA A 37 -1.93 -12.53 -5.74
C ALA A 37 -3.04 -13.54 -5.46
N PHE A 38 -3.85 -13.85 -6.47
CA PHE A 38 -4.99 -14.76 -6.36
C PHE A 38 -4.78 -16.02 -7.20
N HIS A 39 -5.33 -17.14 -6.73
CA HIS A 39 -5.57 -18.33 -7.53
C HIS A 39 -7.07 -18.63 -7.51
N GLY A 40 -7.76 -18.33 -8.62
CA GLY A 40 -9.22 -18.21 -8.63
C GLY A 40 -9.66 -17.10 -7.66
N ASP A 41 -10.63 -17.42 -6.79
CA ASP A 41 -11.15 -16.48 -5.79
C ASP A 41 -10.36 -16.49 -4.46
N ARG A 42 -9.30 -17.32 -4.37
CA ARG A 42 -8.52 -17.46 -3.16
C ARG A 42 -7.28 -16.58 -3.21
N LEU A 43 -7.17 -15.66 -2.26
CA LEU A 43 -5.97 -14.86 -2.03
C LEU A 43 -4.83 -15.78 -1.55
N MET A 44 -3.73 -15.83 -2.30
CA MET A 44 -2.55 -16.65 -2.03
C MET A 44 -1.50 -15.89 -1.23
N SER A 45 -1.26 -14.63 -1.59
CA SER A 45 -0.24 -13.81 -0.95
C SER A 45 -0.50 -12.32 -1.12
N ILE A 46 0.10 -11.55 -0.22
CA ILE A 46 0.19 -10.10 -0.29
C ILE A 46 1.66 -9.73 -0.21
N SER A 47 2.14 -8.91 -1.14
CA SER A 47 3.51 -8.40 -1.12
C SER A 47 3.54 -6.88 -1.24
N TYR A 48 4.61 -6.28 -0.71
CA TYR A 48 4.84 -4.84 -0.76
C TYR A 48 6.21 -4.56 -1.37
N THR A 49 6.27 -3.65 -2.33
CA THR A 49 7.52 -3.21 -2.96
C THR A 49 7.54 -1.69 -3.14
N GLU A 50 8.74 -1.11 -3.16
CA GLU A 50 8.95 0.32 -3.43
C GLU A 50 9.97 0.47 -4.57
N PRO A 51 9.55 0.27 -5.84
CA PRO A 51 10.47 0.26 -6.97
C PRO A 51 11.18 1.59 -7.21
N ALA A 52 10.54 2.71 -6.84
CA ALA A 52 11.05 4.07 -7.03
C ALA A 52 11.53 4.71 -5.71
N ARG A 53 11.93 3.90 -4.72
CA ARG A 53 12.34 4.38 -3.39
C ARG A 53 13.48 5.39 -3.46
N ASP A 54 14.43 5.15 -4.35
CA ASP A 54 15.62 5.96 -4.59
C ASP A 54 15.30 7.37 -5.10
N LEU A 55 14.12 7.59 -5.69
CA LEU A 55 13.66 8.89 -6.18
C LEU A 55 12.95 9.73 -5.11
N LEU A 56 12.61 9.14 -3.95
CA LEU A 56 11.85 9.82 -2.91
C LEU A 56 12.51 11.10 -2.34
N PRO A 57 13.84 11.17 -2.11
CA PRO A 57 14.46 12.38 -1.59
C PRO A 57 14.29 13.62 -2.48
N GLY A 58 14.07 13.43 -3.78
CA GLY A 58 13.83 14.52 -4.75
C GLY A 58 12.36 14.75 -5.07
N ALA A 59 11.43 14.01 -4.47
CA ALA A 59 10.01 14.11 -4.76
C ALA A 59 9.39 15.37 -4.14
N SER A 60 8.42 15.96 -4.84
CA SER A 60 7.63 17.05 -4.28
C SER A 60 6.88 16.57 -3.03
N PRO A 61 6.88 17.36 -1.93
CA PRO A 61 6.14 17.00 -0.71
C PRO A 61 4.62 17.16 -0.87
N ILE A 62 4.15 17.71 -2.00
CA ILE A 62 2.73 17.90 -2.28
C ILE A 62 2.11 16.53 -2.55
N ALA A 63 1.21 16.11 -1.66
CA ALA A 63 0.47 14.86 -1.83
C ALA A 63 -0.49 14.95 -3.03
N GLY A 64 -0.47 13.93 -3.91
CA GLY A 64 -1.54 13.71 -4.90
C GLY A 64 -1.29 14.22 -6.32
N ALA A 65 -0.03 14.48 -6.72
CA ALA A 65 0.35 14.57 -8.13
C ALA A 65 0.48 13.18 -8.76
#